data_AF-A0A2V5XWL3-F1
#
_entry.id   AF-A0A2V5XWL3-F1
#
_cell.length_a   1.000
_cell.length_b   1.000
_cell.length_c   1.000
_cell.angle_alpha   90.00
_cell.angle_beta   90.00
_cell.angle_gamma   90.00
#
_symmetry.space_group_name_H-M   'P 1'
#
loop_
_entity.id
_entity.type
_entity.pdbx_description
1 polymer ?
#
loop_
_entity_poly.entity_id
_entity_poly.type
_entity_poly.pdbx_seq_one_letter_code
_entity_poly.pdbx_strand_id
1 'polypeptide(L)'
;METDLAQLAHDRFEIADALHRYAFGLDHGDADSLASALTEDCRFDFRPAGRKLEIDFPLLTGRDVILNGVLPLIGPLDTSHSVSNLQIEVGGDTATLYAYVLSQHFMPREGSHRGSEYALLMNRYDCDLMRDGDKWRFKRITIDNAWALGNPEILNALASQLFLRTKSKKIG
;
A
#
# COMPACT_ATOMS: atom_id res chain seq x y z
N MET A 1 22.95 15.09 23.37
CA MET A 1 23.60 14.33 22.29
C MET A 1 23.40 15.16 21.04
N GLU A 2 24.49 15.53 20.36
CA GLU A 2 24.41 16.37 19.17
C GLU A 2 23.76 15.57 18.03
N THR A 3 22.74 16.13 17.39
CA THR A 3 22.05 15.47 16.28
C THR A 3 22.97 15.50 15.07
N ASP A 4 23.35 14.34 14.56
CA ASP A 4 24.00 14.24 13.25
C ASP A 4 22.97 14.57 12.16
N LEU A 5 23.08 15.77 11.61
CA LEU A 5 22.16 16.28 10.60
C LEU A 5 22.29 15.54 9.26
N ALA A 6 23.47 14.98 8.95
CA ALA A 6 23.65 14.21 7.72
C ALA A 6 22.94 12.86 7.84
N GLN A 7 23.09 12.18 8.97
CA GLN A 7 22.37 10.95 9.24
C GLN A 7 20.85 11.17 9.27
N LEU A 8 20.38 12.23 9.93
CA LEU A 8 18.95 12.56 9.97
C LEU A 8 18.39 12.84 8.57
N ALA A 9 19.14 13.54 7.71
CA ALA A 9 18.72 13.80 6.34
C ALA A 9 18.63 12.50 5.51
N HIS A 10 19.63 11.61 5.64
CA HIS A 10 19.63 10.29 5.04
C HIS A 10 18.43 9.44 5.49
N ASP A 11 18.14 9.42 6.80
CA ASP A 11 17.03 8.66 7.35
C ASP A 11 15.68 9.15 6.83
N ARG A 12 15.47 10.46 6.76
CA ARG A 12 14.25 11.03 6.18
C ARG A 12 14.10 10.69 4.70
N PHE A 13 15.20 10.64 3.96
CA PHE A 13 15.20 10.21 2.56
C PHE A 13 14.80 8.73 2.44
N GLU A 14 15.44 7.83 3.19
CA GLU A 14 15.16 6.39 3.14
C GLU A 14 13.75 6.02 3.62
N ILE A 15 13.21 6.75 4.61
CA ILE A 15 11.82 6.58 5.07
C ILE A 15 10.83 6.98 3.97
N ALA A 16 11.08 8.09 3.27
CA ALA A 16 10.26 8.50 2.13
C ALA A 16 10.40 7.47 0.98
N ASP A 17 11.62 7.01 0.71
CA ASP A 17 11.91 5.98 -0.29
C ASP A 17 11.22 4.65 0.02
N ALA A 18 11.09 4.25 1.30
CA ALA A 18 10.30 3.08 1.68
C ALA A 18 8.84 3.18 1.21
N LEU A 19 8.22 4.36 1.34
CA LEU A 19 6.86 4.59 0.84
C LEU A 19 6.80 4.62 -0.69
N HIS A 20 7.83 5.15 -1.37
CA HIS A 20 7.92 5.11 -2.82
C HIS A 20 8.11 3.68 -3.37
N ARG A 21 8.97 2.87 -2.74
CA ARG A 21 9.15 1.44 -3.09
C ARG A 21 7.88 0.63 -2.85
N TYR A 22 7.15 0.94 -1.78
CA TYR A 22 5.83 0.36 -1.52
C TYR A 22 4.84 0.70 -2.65
N ALA A 23 4.69 1.99 -2.98
CA ALA A 23 3.83 2.45 -4.06
C ALA A 23 4.22 1.83 -5.42
N PHE A 24 5.51 1.85 -5.75
CA PHE A 24 6.03 1.26 -6.99
C PHE A 24 5.71 -0.24 -7.09
N GLY A 25 5.91 -0.98 -5.98
CA GLY A 25 5.59 -2.40 -5.91
C GLY A 25 4.11 -2.70 -6.15
N LEU A 26 3.21 -1.86 -5.64
CA LEU A 26 1.78 -1.98 -5.93
C LEU A 26 1.47 -1.65 -7.39
N ASP A 27 1.96 -0.51 -7.88
CA ASP A 27 1.63 0.05 -9.19
C ASP A 27 2.13 -0.82 -10.36
N HIS A 28 3.22 -1.55 -10.15
CA HIS A 28 3.83 -2.39 -11.19
C HIS A 28 3.65 -3.90 -10.92
N GLY A 29 2.95 -4.27 -9.83
CA GLY A 29 2.89 -5.65 -9.38
C GLY A 29 4.26 -6.25 -9.05
N ASP A 30 5.23 -5.42 -8.65
CA ASP A 30 6.62 -5.80 -8.43
C ASP A 30 6.83 -6.29 -6.98
N ALA A 31 6.95 -7.61 -6.85
CA ALA A 31 7.08 -8.28 -5.55
C ALA A 31 8.36 -7.89 -4.82
N ASP A 32 9.47 -7.74 -5.53
CA ASP A 32 10.78 -7.43 -4.91
C ASP A 32 10.78 -6.01 -4.32
N SER A 33 10.23 -5.03 -5.04
CA SER A 33 10.07 -3.66 -4.56
C SER A 33 9.16 -3.60 -3.34
N LEU A 34 8.01 -4.29 -3.38
CA LEU A 34 7.10 -4.33 -2.24
C LEU A 34 7.76 -5.01 -1.04
N ALA A 35 8.40 -6.18 -1.23
CA ALA A 35 9.13 -6.88 -0.18
C ALA A 35 10.26 -6.04 0.43
N SER A 36 10.93 -5.22 -0.39
CA SER A 36 12.00 -4.35 0.08
C SER A 36 11.50 -3.29 1.08
N ALA A 37 10.22 -2.90 1.01
CA ALA A 37 9.63 -1.86 1.85
C ALA A 37 9.12 -2.39 3.20
N LEU A 38 9.01 -3.70 3.37
CA LEU A 38 8.37 -4.33 4.53
C LEU A 38 9.38 -5.08 5.39
N THR A 39 9.24 -4.99 6.72
CA THR A 39 9.91 -5.92 7.64
C THR A 39 9.27 -7.30 7.52
N GLU A 40 9.99 -8.35 7.89
CA GLU A 40 9.50 -9.74 7.82
C GLU A 40 8.17 -9.93 8.57
N ASP A 41 7.98 -9.23 9.69
CA ASP A 41 6.79 -9.28 10.55
C ASP A 41 5.88 -8.05 10.44
N CYS A 42 5.97 -7.33 9.31
CA CYS A 42 5.18 -6.11 9.10
C CYS A 42 3.67 -6.36 9.27
N ARG A 43 2.97 -5.39 9.86
CA ARG A 43 1.52 -5.40 10.02
C ARG A 43 0.86 -4.40 9.07
N PHE A 44 -0.08 -4.88 8.26
CA PHE A 44 -0.83 -4.06 7.31
C PHE A 44 -2.31 -4.06 7.67
N ASP A 45 -2.84 -2.87 7.98
CA ASP A 45 -4.22 -2.67 8.42
C ASP A 45 -4.96 -1.67 7.53
N PHE A 46 -5.70 -2.20 6.56
CA PHE A 46 -6.61 -1.43 5.72
C PHE A 46 -8.03 -1.33 6.30
N ARG A 47 -8.33 -1.99 7.43
CA ARG A 47 -9.70 -2.04 7.98
C ARG A 47 -10.31 -0.67 8.27
N PRO A 48 -9.58 0.37 8.73
CA PRO A 48 -10.17 1.70 8.92
C PRO A 48 -10.70 2.30 7.61
N ALA A 49 -9.91 2.26 6.53
CA ALA A 49 -10.35 2.64 5.20
C ALA A 49 -11.47 1.72 4.69
N GLY A 50 -11.31 0.40 4.80
CA GLY A 50 -12.29 -0.60 4.38
C GLY A 50 -13.68 -0.38 4.98
N ARG A 51 -13.78 -0.09 6.29
CA ARG A 51 -15.07 0.26 6.93
C ARG A 51 -15.75 1.49 6.31
N LYS A 52 -14.99 2.49 5.88
CA LYS A 52 -15.54 3.72 5.26
C LYS A 52 -15.90 3.53 3.79
N LEU A 53 -15.21 2.59 3.12
CA LEU A 53 -15.40 2.24 1.72
C LEU A 53 -16.33 1.05 1.53
N GLU A 54 -16.85 0.48 2.62
CA GLU A 54 -17.67 -0.74 2.66
C GLU A 54 -16.97 -1.99 2.07
N ILE A 55 -15.63 -2.00 2.10
CA ILE A 55 -14.78 -3.10 1.66
C ILE A 55 -14.33 -3.92 2.88
N ASP A 56 -14.62 -5.22 2.85
CA ASP A 56 -14.07 -6.15 3.84
C ASP A 56 -12.64 -6.56 3.47
N PHE A 57 -11.69 -6.27 4.34
CA PHE A 57 -10.29 -6.62 4.16
C PHE A 57 -9.65 -7.01 5.50
N PRO A 58 -8.99 -8.16 5.62
CA PRO A 58 -8.42 -8.61 6.88
C PRO A 58 -7.17 -7.81 7.28
N LEU A 59 -6.86 -7.81 8.58
CA LEU A 59 -5.52 -7.44 9.05
C LEU A 59 -4.52 -8.49 8.52
N LEU A 60 -3.45 -8.04 7.87
CA LEU A 60 -2.38 -8.92 7.41
C LEU A 60 -1.15 -8.74 8.31
N THR A 61 -0.51 -9.85 8.69
CA THR A 61 0.72 -9.85 9.49
C THR A 61 1.74 -10.75 8.83
N GLY A 62 2.94 -10.20 8.61
CA GLY A 62 4.04 -10.87 7.92
C GLY A 62 4.17 -10.40 6.47
N ARG A 63 5.41 -10.13 6.04
CA ARG A 63 5.74 -9.67 4.69
C ARG A 63 5.12 -10.57 3.62
N ASP A 64 5.37 -11.88 3.69
CA ASP A 64 4.91 -12.81 2.66
C ASP A 64 3.37 -12.89 2.62
N VAL A 65 2.71 -12.76 3.76
CA VAL A 65 1.24 -12.69 3.84
C VAL A 65 0.73 -11.42 3.17
N ILE A 66 1.40 -10.29 3.37
CA ILE A 66 1.07 -9.01 2.71
C ILE A 66 1.26 -9.12 1.20
N LEU A 67 2.41 -9.61 0.73
CA LEU A 67 2.66 -9.77 -0.71
C LEU A 67 1.57 -10.63 -1.37
N ASN A 68 1.31 -11.81 -0.80
CA ASN A 68 0.34 -12.76 -1.36
C ASN A 68 -1.11 -12.28 -1.22
N GLY A 69 -1.41 -11.44 -0.23
CA GLY A 69 -2.75 -10.90 0.00
C GLY A 69 -3.06 -9.65 -0.83
N VAL A 70 -2.06 -8.81 -1.11
CA VAL A 70 -2.26 -7.49 -1.73
C VAL A 70 -1.92 -7.49 -3.22
N LEU A 71 -0.77 -8.05 -3.62
CA LEU A 71 -0.32 -7.95 -5.03
C LEU A 71 -1.28 -8.58 -6.02
N PRO A 72 -1.90 -9.75 -5.77
CA PRO A 72 -2.85 -10.32 -6.72
C PRO A 72 -4.12 -9.48 -6.93
N LEU A 73 -4.43 -8.59 -5.99
CA LEU A 73 -5.59 -7.70 -6.05
C LEU A 73 -5.27 -6.39 -6.75
N ILE A 74 -4.09 -5.82 -6.49
CA ILE A 74 -3.71 -4.49 -6.96
C ILE A 74 -2.83 -4.53 -8.20
N GLY A 75 -1.83 -5.41 -8.25
CA GLY A 75 -0.83 -5.44 -9.31
C GLY A 75 -1.38 -5.61 -10.73
N PRO A 76 -2.49 -6.34 -10.97
CA PRO A 76 -3.08 -6.42 -12.30
C PRO A 76 -3.90 -5.18 -12.71
N LEU A 77 -4.32 -4.33 -11.77
CA LEU A 77 -5.12 -3.14 -12.05
C LEU A 77 -4.26 -2.08 -12.74
N ASP A 78 -4.90 -1.22 -13.54
CA ASP A 78 -4.26 0.02 -13.97
C ASP A 78 -4.31 0.98 -12.78
N THR A 79 -3.24 1.03 -11.98
CA THR A 79 -3.21 1.75 -10.71
C THR A 79 -2.03 2.71 -10.58
N SER A 80 -2.21 3.71 -9.74
CA SER A 80 -1.16 4.66 -9.35
C SER A 80 -1.34 5.11 -7.91
N HIS A 81 -0.23 5.27 -7.18
CA HIS A 81 -0.22 5.81 -5.83
C HIS A 81 0.66 7.06 -5.75
N SER A 82 0.03 8.24 -5.71
CA SER A 82 0.72 9.52 -5.53
C SER A 82 0.89 9.85 -4.05
N VAL A 83 2.14 9.90 -3.60
CA VAL A 83 2.53 10.12 -2.21
C VAL A 83 2.83 11.61 -1.96
N SER A 84 2.35 12.17 -0.85
CA SER A 84 2.55 13.58 -0.50
C SER A 84 2.45 13.85 1.01
N ASN A 85 2.83 15.07 1.41
CA ASN A 85 2.66 15.60 2.77
C ASN A 85 3.27 14.75 3.88
N LEU A 86 4.46 14.16 3.65
CA LEU A 86 5.14 13.31 4.63
C LEU A 86 5.50 14.11 5.89
N GLN A 87 5.05 13.62 7.04
CA GLN A 87 5.49 14.04 8.37
C GLN A 87 6.29 12.89 8.97
N ILE A 88 7.60 13.08 9.09
CA ILE A 88 8.56 12.07 9.53
C ILE A 88 9.16 12.50 10.86
N GLU A 89 9.12 11.61 11.85
CA GLU A 89 9.84 11.75 13.12
C GLU A 89 10.77 10.55 13.32
N VAL A 90 12.07 10.80 13.51
CA VAL A 90 13.09 9.77 13.66
C VAL A 90 13.54 9.70 15.12
N GLY A 91 13.56 8.51 15.70
CA GLY A 91 13.99 8.20 17.06
C GLY A 91 15.03 7.08 17.08
N GLY A 92 16.26 7.39 16.66
CA GLY A 92 17.33 6.38 16.56
C GLY A 92 17.09 5.42 15.39
N ASP A 93 16.76 4.17 15.71
CA ASP A 93 16.51 3.10 14.72
C ASP A 93 15.02 2.85 14.46
N THR A 94 14.15 3.70 14.99
CA THR A 94 12.71 3.70 14.71
C THR A 94 12.25 5.06 14.20
N ALA A 95 11.12 5.07 13.49
CA ALA A 95 10.51 6.29 13.01
C ALA A 95 9.00 6.15 12.87
N THR A 96 8.31 7.29 12.92
CA THR A 96 6.90 7.40 12.52
C THR A 96 6.81 8.15 11.20
N LEU A 97 5.82 7.78 10.39
CA LEU A 97 5.48 8.46 9.16
C LEU A 97 3.96 8.64 9.08
N TYR A 98 3.54 9.90 8.94
CA TYR A 98 2.21 10.22 8.42
C TYR A 98 2.33 10.72 6.98
N ALA A 99 1.48 10.24 6.09
CA ALA A 99 1.49 10.65 4.69
C ALA A 99 0.08 10.68 4.08
N TYR A 100 -0.10 11.48 3.05
CA TYR A 100 -1.25 11.41 2.16
C TYR A 100 -0.90 10.58 0.94
N VAL A 101 -1.76 9.62 0.61
CA VAL A 101 -1.61 8.75 -0.56
C VAL A 101 -2.89 8.82 -1.36
N LEU A 102 -2.85 9.50 -2.51
CA LEU A 102 -3.92 9.48 -3.48
C LEU A 102 -3.73 8.26 -4.37
N SER A 103 -4.61 7.27 -4.23
CA SER A 103 -4.58 6.06 -5.04
C SER A 103 -5.69 6.07 -6.07
N GLN A 104 -5.36 5.83 -7.33
CA GLN A 104 -6.32 5.73 -8.43
C GLN A 104 -6.26 4.35 -9.03
N HIS A 105 -7.41 3.73 -9.23
CA HIS A 105 -7.52 2.35 -9.73
C HIS A 105 -8.54 2.28 -10.85
N PHE A 106 -8.20 1.57 -11.91
CA PHE A 106 -9.12 1.13 -12.96
C PHE A 106 -8.99 -0.38 -13.15
N MET A 107 -9.98 -0.97 -13.81
CA MET A 107 -9.84 -2.34 -14.27
C MET A 107 -8.64 -2.49 -15.23
N PRO A 108 -8.04 -3.69 -15.35
CA PRO A 108 -6.85 -3.89 -16.17
C PRO A 108 -7.09 -3.45 -17.61
N ARG A 109 -6.18 -2.61 -18.14
CA ARG A 109 -6.20 -2.05 -19.50
C ARG A 109 -7.35 -1.07 -19.79
N GLU A 110 -8.08 -0.62 -18.78
CA GLU A 110 -9.20 0.32 -18.94
C GLU A 110 -8.80 1.78 -18.60
N GLY A 111 -7.65 2.03 -17.96
CA GLY A 111 -7.32 3.34 -17.39
C GLY A 111 -7.15 4.48 -18.39
N SER A 112 -6.85 4.15 -19.66
CA SER A 112 -6.75 5.14 -20.74
C SER A 112 -8.07 5.36 -21.51
N HIS A 113 -9.11 4.59 -21.20
CA HIS A 113 -10.39 4.65 -21.90
C HIS A 113 -11.33 5.69 -21.26
N ARG A 114 -12.00 6.47 -22.12
CA ARG A 114 -12.91 7.52 -21.65
C ARG A 114 -14.18 6.89 -21.05
N GLY A 115 -14.53 7.34 -19.85
CA GLY A 115 -15.74 6.88 -19.16
C GLY A 115 -15.59 5.53 -18.46
N SER A 116 -14.38 4.97 -18.40
CA SER A 116 -14.11 3.77 -17.64
C SER A 116 -14.42 3.95 -16.15
N GLU A 117 -14.92 2.88 -15.55
CA GLU A 117 -15.13 2.83 -14.11
C GLU A 117 -13.79 2.93 -13.37
N TYR A 118 -13.77 3.69 -12.28
CA TYR A 118 -12.57 3.94 -11.50
C TYR A 118 -12.88 4.03 -10.01
N ALA A 119 -11.84 3.89 -9.19
CA ALA A 119 -11.86 4.26 -7.79
C ALA A 119 -10.72 5.26 -7.54
N LEU A 120 -11.05 6.44 -7.02
CA LEU A 120 -10.06 7.44 -6.59
C LEU A 120 -10.19 7.63 -5.09
N LEU A 121 -9.14 7.32 -4.35
CA LEU A 121 -9.17 7.26 -2.90
C LEU A 121 -8.07 8.17 -2.34
N MET A 122 -8.45 9.15 -1.52
CA MET A 122 -7.47 9.88 -0.71
C MET A 122 -7.33 9.20 0.63
N ASN A 123 -6.15 8.62 0.84
CA ASN A 123 -5.84 7.86 2.04
C ASN A 123 -4.85 8.63 2.91
N ARG A 124 -4.98 8.42 4.22
CA ARG A 124 -4.05 8.88 5.25
C ARG A 124 -3.34 7.65 5.80
N TYR A 125 -2.04 7.62 5.61
CA TYR A 125 -1.19 6.55 6.10
C TYR A 125 -0.63 6.98 7.45
N ASP A 126 -0.71 6.08 8.41
CA ASP A 126 -0.07 6.17 9.72
C ASP A 126 0.80 4.93 9.87
N CYS A 127 2.12 5.15 9.91
CA CYS A 127 3.12 4.12 9.75
C CYS A 127 4.17 4.17 10.85
N ASP A 128 4.63 2.98 11.26
CA ASP A 128 5.86 2.81 12.04
C ASP A 128 6.90 2.16 11.13
N LEU A 129 8.13 2.64 11.21
CA LEU A 129 9.27 2.11 10.48
C LEU A 129 10.42 1.77 11.42
N MET A 130 11.29 0.88 10.96
CA MET A 130 12.55 0.56 11.61
C MET A 130 13.69 0.53 10.59
N ARG A 131 14.89 0.87 11.07
CA ARG A 131 16.13 0.73 10.32
C ARG A 131 16.49 -0.75 10.19
N ASP A 132 16.87 -1.16 8.99
CA ASP A 132 17.35 -2.49 8.63
C ASP A 132 18.60 -2.34 7.73
N GLY A 133 19.77 -2.28 8.38
CA GLY A 133 21.02 -1.89 7.73
C GLY A 133 20.95 -0.47 7.20
N ASP A 134 21.23 -0.31 5.90
CA ASP A 134 21.20 1.00 5.23
C ASP A 134 19.80 1.43 4.79
N LYS A 135 18.79 0.57 4.94
CA LYS A 135 17.41 0.83 4.50
C LYS A 135 16.47 1.05 5.67
N TRP A 136 15.37 1.74 5.39
CA TRP A 136 14.20 1.79 6.25
C TRP A 136 13.06 0.93 5.70
N ARG A 137 12.31 0.30 6.61
CA ARG A 137 11.21 -0.61 6.28
C ARG A 137 10.02 -0.38 7.21
N PHE A 138 8.82 -0.55 6.67
CA PHE A 138 7.59 -0.53 7.44
C PHE A 138 7.51 -1.72 8.39
N LYS A 139 7.28 -1.41 9.66
CA LYS A 139 6.88 -2.34 10.70
C LYS A 139 5.36 -2.41 10.83
N ARG A 140 4.70 -1.28 10.61
CA ARG A 140 3.24 -1.15 10.63
C ARG A 140 2.81 -0.14 9.56
N ILE A 141 1.74 -0.48 8.86
CA ILE A 141 1.03 0.42 7.96
C ILE A 141 -0.45 0.36 8.35
N THR A 142 -1.00 1.48 8.82
CA THR A 142 -2.45 1.64 9.01
C THR A 142 -2.96 2.64 7.98
N ILE A 143 -4.01 2.26 7.26
CA ILE A 143 -4.60 3.09 6.22
C ILE A 143 -6.00 3.50 6.63
N ASP A 144 -6.21 4.81 6.70
CA ASP A 144 -7.54 5.42 6.82
C ASP A 144 -7.91 6.14 5.52
N ASN A 145 -9.21 6.17 5.19
CA ASN A 145 -9.70 6.91 4.04
C ASN A 145 -10.26 8.28 4.47
N ALA A 146 -9.82 9.35 3.80
CA ALA A 146 -10.34 10.70 4.03
C ALA A 146 -11.56 10.99 3.16
N TRP A 147 -11.54 10.55 1.90
CA TRP A 147 -12.64 10.61 0.95
C TRP A 147 -12.38 9.69 -0.24
N ALA A 148 -13.42 9.40 -1.00
CA ALA A 148 -13.37 8.60 -2.22
C ALA A 148 -14.32 9.12 -3.30
N LEU A 149 -13.98 8.84 -4.55
CA LEU A 149 -14.81 9.03 -5.74
C LEU A 149 -14.81 7.75 -6.57
N GLY A 150 -15.89 7.54 -7.34
CA GLY A 150 -16.04 6.35 -8.18
C GLY A 150 -16.53 5.13 -7.40
N ASN A 151 -16.17 3.93 -7.84
CA ASN A 151 -16.60 2.66 -7.25
C ASN A 151 -15.41 1.91 -6.59
N PRO A 152 -15.28 1.95 -5.25
CA PRO A 152 -14.22 1.25 -4.53
C PRO A 152 -14.21 -0.28 -4.71
N GLU A 153 -15.32 -0.89 -5.12
CA GLU A 153 -15.39 -2.35 -5.34
C GLU A 153 -14.43 -2.87 -6.41
N ILE A 154 -13.85 -1.99 -7.24
CA ILE A 154 -12.74 -2.34 -8.15
C ILE A 154 -11.61 -3.08 -7.41
N LEU A 155 -11.33 -2.71 -6.15
CA LEU A 155 -10.29 -3.36 -5.33
C LEU A 155 -10.60 -4.84 -5.04
N ASN A 156 -11.88 -5.22 -5.04
CA ASN A 156 -12.34 -6.59 -4.81
C ASN A 156 -12.70 -7.35 -6.10
N ALA A 157 -12.78 -6.65 -7.24
CA ALA A 157 -13.31 -7.19 -8.48
C ALA A 157 -12.54 -8.44 -8.94
N LEU A 158 -11.21 -8.42 -8.80
CA LEU A 158 -10.36 -9.55 -9.20
C LEU A 158 -10.49 -10.75 -8.25
N ALA A 159 -10.62 -10.54 -6.94
CA ALA A 159 -10.90 -11.62 -5.99
C ALA A 159 -12.22 -12.33 -6.31
N SER A 160 -13.25 -11.54 -6.61
CA SER A 160 -14.58 -12.04 -6.99
C SER A 160 -14.54 -12.85 -8.29
N GLN A 161 -13.80 -12.37 -9.31
CA GLN A 161 -13.62 -13.08 -10.57
C GLN A 161 -12.85 -14.40 -10.42
N LEU A 162 -11.80 -14.42 -9.58
CA LEU A 162 -11.02 -15.63 -9.28
C LEU A 162 -11.86 -16.69 -8.57
N PHE A 163 -12.70 -16.29 -7.62
CA PHE A 163 -13.63 -17.17 -6.91
C PHE A 163 -14.67 -17.79 -7.86
N LEU A 164 -15.25 -16.99 -8.76
CA LEU A 164 -16.20 -17.48 -9.78
C LEU A 164 -15.56 -18.49 -10.73
N ARG A 165 -14.31 -18.25 -11.17
CA ARG A 165 -13.57 -19.17 -12.05
C ARG A 165 -13.24 -20.50 -11.39
N THR A 166 -12.85 -20.51 -10.11
CA THR A 166 -12.57 -21.75 -9.37
C THR A 166 -13.84 -22.56 -9.10
N LYS A 167 -14.99 -21.91 -8.87
CA LYS A 167 -16.28 -22.61 -8.73
C LYS A 167 -16.68 -23.30 -10.04
N SER A 168 -16.56 -22.63 -11.18
CA SER A 168 -16.89 -23.20 -12.50
C SER A 168 -16.07 -24.46 -12.84
N LYS A 169 -14.77 -24.47 -12.52
CA LYS A 169 -13.89 -25.65 -12.72
C LYS A 169 -14.18 -26.84 -11.80
N LYS A 170 -14.92 -26.69 -10.71
CA LYS A 170 -15.28 -27.79 -9.80
C LYS A 170 -16.60 -28.49 -10.18
N ILE A 171 -17.36 -27.95 -11.12
CA ILE A 171 -18.70 -28.43 -11.49
C ILE A 171 -18.73 -29.02 -12.91
N GLY A 172 -17.62 -28.96 -13.65
CA GLY A 172 -17.42 -29.61 -14.95
C GLY A 172 -16.37 -30.70 -14.86
#